data_AF-A0A954HK34-F1
#
_entry.id   AF-A0A954HK34-F1
#
_cell.length_a   1.000
_cell.length_b   1.000
_cell.length_c   1.000
_cell.angle_alpha   90.00
_cell.angle_beta   90.00
_cell.angle_gamma   90.00
#
_symmetry.space_group_name_H-M   'P 1'
#
loop_
_entity.id
_entity.type
_entity.pdbx_description
1 polymer ?
#
loop_
_entity_poly.entity_id
_entity_poly.type
_entity_poly.pdbx_seq_one_letter_code
_entity_poly.pdbx_strand_id
1 'polypeptide(L)' 'MPKRESKAPSQKRDPLRLARYYQSLLNSGKFESRAALARHLGVSRARVTQVLNRLKAPANLKADAG' A
#
# COMPACT_ATOMS: atom_id res chain seq x y z
N MET A 1 27.28 22.88 -27.57
CA MET A 1 26.29 21.79 -27.77
C MET A 1 25.76 21.38 -26.41
N PRO A 2 24.46 21.53 -26.06
CA PRO A 2 23.97 21.10 -24.76
C PRO A 2 23.86 19.56 -24.74
N LYS A 3 24.53 18.92 -23.77
CA LYS A 3 24.43 17.48 -23.56
C LYS A 3 23.12 17.20 -22.82
N ARG A 4 22.19 16.54 -23.50
CA ARG A 4 20.93 16.03 -22.93
C ARG A 4 21.24 15.24 -21.67
N GLU A 5 20.92 15.79 -20.51
CA GLU A 5 21.01 15.09 -19.25
C GLU A 5 19.94 14.00 -19.23
N SER A 6 20.42 12.77 -19.15
CA SER A 6 19.72 11.51 -19.11
C SER A 6 18.65 11.54 -18.02
N LYS A 7 17.38 11.27 -18.40
CA LYS A 7 16.31 11.07 -17.42
C LYS A 7 16.73 9.96 -16.45
N ALA A 8 16.87 10.30 -15.17
CA ALA A 8 17.15 9.35 -14.10
C ALA A 8 16.19 8.16 -14.18
N PRO A 9 16.66 6.91 -13.93
CA PRO A 9 15.80 5.74 -14.04
C PRO A 9 14.64 5.91 -13.06
N SER A 10 13.42 5.99 -13.60
CA SER A 10 12.20 6.10 -12.81
C SER A 10 12.18 4.97 -11.79
N GLN A 11 12.41 5.30 -10.50
CA GLN A 11 12.27 4.36 -9.40
C GLN A 11 10.97 3.61 -9.59
N LYS A 12 11.07 2.29 -9.85
CA LYS A 12 9.91 1.43 -10.08
C LYS A 12 8.97 1.65 -8.89
N ARG A 13 7.79 2.23 -9.15
CA ARG A 13 6.77 2.48 -8.12
C ARG A 13 6.39 1.11 -7.54
N ASP A 14 6.87 0.78 -6.35
CA ASP A 14 6.48 -0.46 -5.67
C ASP A 14 4.97 -0.36 -5.36
N PRO A 15 4.12 -1.15 -6.04
CA PRO A 15 2.66 -1.07 -5.89
C PRO A 15 2.20 -1.45 -4.48
N LEU A 16 3.05 -2.14 -3.72
CA LEU A 16 2.80 -2.60 -2.35
C LEU A 16 3.41 -1.67 -1.29
N ARG A 17 4.16 -0.63 -1.67
CA ARG A 17 4.85 0.27 -0.71
C ARG A 17 3.89 0.84 0.32
N LEU A 18 2.73 1.32 -0.14
CA LEU A 18 1.71 1.89 0.73
C LEU A 18 1.11 0.85 1.68
N ALA A 19 0.92 -0.38 1.18
CA ALA A 19 0.36 -1.46 1.96
C ALA A 19 1.31 -1.93 3.07
N ARG A 20 2.60 -2.08 2.75
CA ARG A 20 3.65 -2.37 3.73
C ARG A 20 3.75 -1.28 4.79
N TYR A 21 3.68 -0.01 4.38
CA TYR A 21 3.68 1.11 5.31
C TYR A 21 2.49 1.04 6.29
N TYR A 22 1.26 0.83 5.80
CA TYR A 22 0.09 0.71 6.69
C TYR A 22 0.21 -0.50 7.62
N GLN A 23 0.73 -1.62 7.12
CA GLN A 23 0.98 -2.79 7.96
C GLN A 23 2.04 -2.51 9.03
N SER A 24 3.12 -1.78 8.72
CA SER A 24 4.13 -1.40 9.72
C SER A 24 3.56 -0.48 10.81
N LEU A 25 2.62 0.42 10.47
CA LEU A 25 1.96 1.27 11.45
C LEU A 25 1.10 0.45 12.41
N LEU A 26 0.35 -0.53 11.90
CA LEU A 26 -0.40 -1.46 12.77
C LEU A 26 0.53 -2.32 13.63
N ASN A 27 1.60 -2.85 13.04
CA ASN A 27 2.58 -3.69 13.75
C ASN A 27 3.37 -2.91 14.81
N SER A 28 3.43 -1.58 14.70
CA SER A 28 4.09 -0.73 15.71
C SER A 28 3.33 -0.67 17.05
N GLY A 29 2.11 -1.19 17.12
CA GLY A 29 1.27 -1.15 18.32
C GLY A 29 0.68 0.22 18.65
N LYS A 30 1.07 1.28 17.92
CA LYS A 30 0.55 2.65 18.10
C LYS A 30 -0.94 2.81 17.77
N PHE A 31 -1.50 1.86 17.02
CA PHE A 31 -2.91 1.89 16.62
C PHE A 31 -3.57 0.56 17.01
N GLU A 32 -4.58 0.65 17.85
CA GLU A 32 -5.34 -0.52 18.34
C GLU A 32 -6.17 -1.19 17.25
N SER A 33 -6.51 -0.45 16.19
CA SER A 33 -7.35 -0.97 15.10
C SER A 33 -7.13 -0.24 13.77
N ARG A 34 -7.61 -0.88 12.70
CA ARG A 34 -7.67 -0.26 11.36
C ARG A 34 -8.51 1.03 11.34
N ALA A 35 -9.49 1.15 12.24
CA ALA A 35 -10.31 2.36 12.34
C ALA A 35 -9.53 3.51 12.98
N ALA A 36 -8.73 3.23 14.03
CA ALA A 36 -7.84 4.22 14.64
C ALA A 36 -6.79 4.72 13.62
N LEU A 37 -6.20 3.79 12.86
CA LEU A 37 -5.28 4.15 11.76
C LEU A 37 -5.97 5.02 10.69
N ALA A 38 -7.20 4.70 10.31
CA ALA A 38 -7.95 5.45 9.31
C ALA A 38 -8.20 6.91 9.74
N ARG A 39 -8.59 7.12 11.01
CA ARG A 39 -8.75 8.46 11.60
C ARG A 39 -7.45 9.23 11.60
N HIS A 40 -6.35 8.58 12.01
CA HIS A 40 -5.02 9.20 12.04
C HIS A 40 -4.54 9.64 10.64
N LEU A 41 -4.84 8.84 9.62
CA LEU A 41 -4.45 9.11 8.23
C LEU A 41 -5.45 10.00 7.47
N GLY A 42 -6.57 10.39 8.07
CA GLY A 42 -7.62 11.18 7.41
C GLY A 42 -8.30 10.46 6.24
N VAL A 43 -8.36 9.11 6.26
CA VAL A 43 -8.97 8.30 5.20
C VAL A 43 -10.09 7.43 5.73
N SER A 44 -10.91 6.87 4.83
CA SER A 44 -11.94 5.92 5.22
C SER A 44 -11.35 4.58 5.68
N ARG A 45 -12.07 3.88 6.57
CA ARG A 45 -11.72 2.50 6.97
C ARG A 45 -11.66 1.56 5.76
N ALA A 46 -12.55 1.75 4.79
CA ALA A 46 -12.57 0.97 3.55
C ALA A 46 -11.26 1.13 2.76
N ARG A 47 -10.70 2.36 2.70
CA ARG A 47 -9.42 2.62 2.05
C ARG A 47 -8.27 1.87 2.72
N VAL A 48 -8.22 1.87 4.05
CA VAL A 48 -7.21 1.10 4.81
C VAL A 48 -7.31 -0.38 4.49
N THR A 49 -8.52 -0.95 4.51
CA THR A 49 -8.74 -2.37 4.16
C THR A 49 -8.33 -2.67 2.72
N GLN A 50 -8.71 -1.85 1.74
CA GLN A 50 -8.34 -2.03 0.34
C GLN A 50 -6.82 -2.03 0.15
N VAL A 51 -6.11 -1.13 0.85
CA VAL A 51 -4.66 -1.04 0.81
C VAL A 51 -4.02 -2.29 1.42
N LEU A 52 -4.45 -2.71 2.61
CA LEU A 52 -3.90 -3.90 3.28
C LEU A 52 -4.22 -5.20 2.53
N ASN A 53 -5.38 -5.29 1.86
CA ASN A 53 -5.74 -6.45 1.05
C ASN A 53 -4.79 -6.66 -0.13
N ARG A 54 -4.03 -5.64 -0.56
CA ARG A 54 -2.97 -5.80 -1.58
C ARG A 54 -1.84 -6.72 -1.12
N LEU A 55 -1.60 -6.83 0.20
CA LEU A 55 -0.63 -7.78 0.77
C LEU A 55 -1.20 -9.20 0.87
N LYS A 56 -2.52 -9.34 0.80
CA LYS A 56 -3.23 -10.62 0.94
C LYS A 56 -3.53 -11.30 -0.38
N ALA A 57 -3.27 -10.64 -1.51
CA ALA A 57 -3.51 -11.24 -2.81
C ALA A 57 -2.65 -12.51 -2.91
N PRO A 58 -3.23 -13.70 -3.12
CA PRO A 58 -2.49 -14.75 -3.78
C PRO A 58 -2.14 -14.21 -5.16
N ALA A 59 -0.90 -14.42 -5.63
CA ALA A 59 -0.68 -14.38 -7.06
C ALA A 59 -1.75 -15.30 -7.69
N ASN A 60 -2.58 -14.76 -8.59
CA ASN A 60 -3.75 -15.40 -9.23
C ASN A 60 -5.07 -15.40 -8.44
N LEU A 61 -5.96 -14.46 -8.80
CA LEU A 61 -7.41 -14.60 -8.62
C LEU A 61 -7.97 -15.22 -9.92
N LYS A 62 -7.72 -16.52 -10.13
CA LYS A 62 -8.67 -17.43 -10.78
C LYS A 62 -9.23 -18.30 -9.67
N ALA A 63 -10.40 -17.93 -9.17
CA ALA A 63 -11.28 -18.77 -8.37
C ALA A 63 -12.65 -18.08 -8.40
N ASP A 64 -13.18 -17.98 -9.61
CA ASP A 64 -14.59 -18.17 -9.90
C ASP A 64 -15.08 -19.53 -9.37
N ALA A 65 -16.32 -19.53 -8.88
CA ALA A 65 -17.20 -20.66 -8.60
C ALA A 65 -16.92 -21.56 -7.37
N GLY A 66 -17.90 -21.59 -6.46
CA GLY A 66 -18.04 -22.59 -5.38
C GLY A 66 -18.87 -22.07 -4.23
#